data_AF-A0A924XXY1-F1
#
_entry.id   AF-A0A924XXY1-F1
#
_cell.length_a   1.000
_cell.length_b   1.000
_cell.length_c   1.000
_cell.angle_alpha   90.00
_cell.angle_beta   90.00
_cell.angle_gamma   90.00
#
_symmetry.space_group_name_H-M   'P 1'
#
loop_
_entity.id
_entity.type
_entity.pdbx_description
1 polymer ?
#
loop_
_entity_poly.entity_id
_entity_poly.type
_entity_poly.pdbx_seq_one_letter_code
_entity_poly.pdbx_strand_id
1 'polypeptide(L)'
;FRYGSSQDGAKNAVASAKQTIALPKGNYVGLHLAATATGGQTESVPLVFTYADKTTQTVTVSVRDWSEAQSPTGDTIATMTRRKRTPQGDEAKASYLRHVIAPVNIAKELVSVTLPDNLKVKVFAMTLDR
;
A
#
# COMPACT_ATOMS: atom_id res chain seq x y z
N PHE A 1 -8.34 -2.79 -8.55
CA PHE A 1 -7.63 -1.50 -8.69
C PHE A 1 -7.59 -1.11 -10.16
N ARG A 2 -7.67 0.19 -10.48
CA ARG A 2 -7.37 0.71 -11.83
C ARG A 2 -5.99 1.35 -11.79
N TYR A 3 -5.05 0.85 -12.59
CA TYR A 3 -3.70 1.41 -12.66
C TYR A 3 -3.68 2.71 -13.47
N GLY A 4 -2.72 3.59 -13.15
CA GLY A 4 -2.46 4.81 -13.90
C GLY A 4 -1.76 4.55 -15.24
N SER A 5 -1.28 5.62 -15.89
CA SER A 5 -0.65 5.57 -17.21
C SER A 5 0.58 4.65 -17.22
N SER A 6 0.78 3.86 -18.27
CA SER A 6 1.98 3.04 -18.44
C SER A 6 3.17 3.79 -19.06
N GLN A 7 3.03 5.10 -19.31
CA GLN A 7 4.11 5.91 -19.90
C GLN A 7 5.24 6.14 -18.89
N ASP A 8 6.46 6.24 -19.41
CA ASP A 8 7.64 6.58 -18.62
C ASP A 8 7.45 7.93 -17.92
N GLY A 9 7.88 8.01 -16.66
CA GLY A 9 7.74 9.20 -15.83
C GLY A 9 6.36 9.40 -15.21
N ALA A 10 5.37 8.55 -15.50
CA ALA A 10 4.07 8.61 -14.84
C ALA A 10 4.18 8.37 -13.33
N LYS A 11 3.59 9.26 -12.52
CA LYS A 11 3.60 9.20 -11.05
C LYS A 11 2.53 8.22 -10.52
N ASN A 12 2.75 6.92 -10.72
CA ASN A 12 1.79 5.88 -10.37
C ASN A 12 2.01 5.24 -8.99
N ALA A 13 3.05 5.66 -8.27
CA ALA A 13 3.39 5.12 -6.97
C ALA A 13 3.82 6.24 -6.04
N VAL A 14 3.53 6.06 -4.77
CA VAL A 14 3.97 6.95 -3.71
C VAL A 14 4.86 6.16 -2.75
N ALA A 15 6.04 6.69 -2.44
CA ALA A 15 6.87 6.18 -1.37
C ALA A 15 6.31 6.66 -0.02
N SER A 16 6.22 5.79 0.98
CA SER A 16 5.79 6.19 2.32
C SER A 16 6.85 7.09 2.98
N ALA A 17 6.58 8.39 3.02
CA ALA A 17 7.47 9.46 3.46
C ALA A 17 6.71 10.46 4.37
N LYS A 18 5.86 9.95 5.26
CA LYS A 18 5.01 10.73 6.21
C LYS A 18 3.90 11.58 5.59
N GLN A 19 3.60 11.45 4.30
CA GLN A 19 2.51 12.18 3.67
C GLN A 19 1.13 11.70 4.15
N THR A 20 0.20 12.66 4.22
CA THR A 20 -1.22 12.41 4.43
C THR A 20 -1.93 12.41 3.09
N ILE A 21 -2.74 11.37 2.85
CA ILE A 21 -3.57 11.22 1.66
C ILE A 21 -5.02 11.50 2.08
N ALA A 22 -5.62 12.53 1.50
CA ALA A 22 -7.04 12.83 1.68
C ALA A 22 -7.88 11.74 1.01
N LEU A 23 -8.94 11.33 1.70
CA LEU A 23 -9.89 10.31 1.24
C LEU A 23 -11.28 10.93 1.16
N PRO A 24 -12.17 10.43 0.28
CA PRO A 24 -13.57 10.79 0.34
C PRO A 24 -14.11 10.50 1.74
N LYS A 25 -14.74 11.50 2.36
CA LYS A 25 -15.33 11.36 3.68
C LYS A 25 -16.44 10.31 3.67
N GLY A 26 -16.43 9.38 4.64
CA GLY A 26 -17.54 8.44 4.82
C GLY A 26 -17.24 7.30 5.80
N ASN A 27 -18.25 6.50 6.11
CA ASN A 27 -18.10 5.25 6.86
C ASN A 27 -17.64 4.13 5.92
N TYR A 28 -16.66 3.36 6.39
CA TYR A 28 -16.02 2.29 5.63
C TYR A 28 -15.66 1.15 6.57
N VAL A 29 -15.59 -0.06 6.04
CA VAL A 29 -15.15 -1.26 6.77
C VAL A 29 -13.64 -1.49 6.67
N GLY A 30 -13.02 -1.00 5.60
CA GLY A 30 -11.57 -1.12 5.41
C GLY A 30 -11.00 -0.27 4.29
N LEU A 31 -9.69 -0.04 4.39
CA LEU A 31 -8.85 0.50 3.34
C LEU A 31 -8.07 -0.64 2.69
N HIS A 32 -8.24 -0.82 1.39
CA HIS A 32 -7.51 -1.79 0.59
C HIS A 32 -6.34 -1.09 -0.09
N LEU A 33 -5.15 -1.66 0.05
CA LEU A 33 -3.90 -1.14 -0.52
C LEU A 33 -3.34 -2.13 -1.54
N ALA A 34 -2.89 -1.61 -2.67
CA ALA A 34 -1.95 -2.30 -3.53
C ALA A 34 -0.56 -1.74 -3.23
N ALA A 35 0.27 -2.49 -2.54
CA ALA A 35 1.55 -2.01 -2.00
C ALA A 35 2.65 -3.06 -2.14
N THR A 36 3.90 -2.65 -1.98
CA THR A 36 5.02 -3.58 -1.88
C THR A 36 6.14 -3.00 -1.03
N ALA A 37 6.90 -3.88 -0.40
CA ALA A 37 8.12 -3.52 0.30
C ALA A 37 9.34 -3.74 -0.60
N THR A 38 10.45 -3.08 -0.26
CA THR A 38 11.75 -3.25 -0.91
C THR A 38 12.84 -3.48 0.14
N GLY A 39 13.89 -4.21 -0.20
CA GLY A 39 15.04 -4.46 0.69
C GLY A 39 15.07 -5.86 1.30
N GLY A 40 14.28 -6.78 0.76
CA GLY A 40 14.34 -8.22 1.05
C GLY A 40 13.62 -8.67 2.33
N GLN A 41 12.88 -7.77 2.98
CA GLN A 41 12.21 -8.06 4.25
C GLN A 41 10.72 -7.70 4.20
N THR A 42 9.95 -8.28 5.12
CA THR A 42 8.59 -7.83 5.38
C THR A 42 8.65 -6.56 6.22
N GLU A 43 7.95 -5.53 5.78
CA GLU A 43 7.88 -4.25 6.49
C GLU A 43 6.58 -4.18 7.30
N SER A 44 6.69 -3.69 8.54
CA SER A 44 5.56 -3.35 9.40
C SER A 44 5.15 -1.90 9.13
N VAL A 45 3.91 -1.68 8.71
CA VAL A 45 3.45 -0.42 8.13
C VAL A 45 2.32 0.14 8.99
N PRO A 46 2.63 1.08 9.92
CA PRO A 46 1.59 1.75 10.69
C PRO A 46 0.91 2.81 9.82
N LEU A 47 -0.38 2.66 9.61
CA LEU A 47 -1.26 3.60 8.94
C LEU A 47 -2.01 4.39 9.99
N VAL A 48 -1.98 5.72 9.92
CA VAL A 48 -2.75 6.57 10.84
C VAL A 48 -3.98 7.08 10.12
N PHE A 49 -5.14 6.57 10.51
CA PHE A 49 -6.43 7.04 10.05
C PHE A 49 -6.85 8.27 10.85
N THR A 50 -7.35 9.29 10.16
CA THR A 50 -7.99 10.46 10.77
C THR A 50 -9.48 10.42 10.43
N TYR A 51 -10.31 10.68 11.43
CA TYR A 51 -11.76 10.70 11.30
C TYR A 51 -12.32 12.12 11.34
N ALA A 52 -13.56 12.30 10.90
CA ALA A 52 -14.22 13.59 10.86
C ALA A 52 -14.39 14.25 12.24
N ASP A 53 -14.45 13.45 13.31
CA ASP A 53 -14.47 13.90 14.72
C ASP A 53 -13.07 14.33 15.24
N LYS A 54 -12.07 14.38 14.36
CA LYS A 54 -10.65 14.70 14.63
C LYS A 54 -9.91 13.65 15.46
N THR A 55 -10.55 12.53 15.80
CA THR A 55 -9.83 11.42 16.43
C THR A 55 -8.98 10.67 15.40
N THR A 56 -8.01 9.92 15.88
CA THR A 56 -7.15 9.09 15.04
C THR A 56 -7.14 7.64 15.50
N GLN A 57 -6.84 6.74 14.58
CA GLN A 57 -6.59 5.33 14.86
C GLN A 57 -5.37 4.88 14.08
N THR A 58 -4.43 4.22 14.76
CA THR A 58 -3.31 3.57 14.10
C THR A 58 -3.65 2.11 13.84
N VAL A 59 -3.49 1.67 12.59
CA VAL A 59 -3.62 0.28 12.17
C VAL A 59 -2.34 -0.14 11.49
N THR A 60 -1.71 -1.18 12.03
CA THR A 60 -0.45 -1.70 11.49
C THR A 60 -0.74 -2.88 10.57
N VAL A 61 -0.22 -2.81 9.35
CA VAL A 61 -0.31 -3.90 8.37
C VAL A 61 1.08 -4.40 7.98
N SER A 62 1.17 -5.65 7.53
CA SER A 62 2.41 -6.23 7.01
C SER A 62 2.45 -6.11 5.49
N VAL A 63 3.61 -5.73 4.95
CA VAL A 63 3.84 -5.69 3.49
C VAL A 63 5.12 -6.45 3.17
N ARG A 64 5.01 -7.56 2.45
CA ARG A 64 6.15 -8.39 2.06
C ARG A 64 6.89 -7.80 0.86
N ASP A 65 8.21 -7.98 0.85
CA ASP A 65 9.07 -7.58 -0.26
C ASP A 65 8.55 -8.08 -1.61
N TRP A 66 8.67 -7.22 -2.60
CA TRP A 66 8.23 -7.42 -3.97
C TRP A 66 8.87 -8.61 -4.68
N SER A 67 10.05 -9.07 -4.24
CA SER A 67 10.80 -10.15 -4.89
C SER A 67 10.50 -11.54 -4.34
N GLU A 68 9.64 -11.62 -3.33
CA GLU A 68 9.34 -12.82 -2.56
C GLU A 68 7.99 -13.39 -2.97
N ALA A 69 7.85 -14.69 -3.23
CA ALA A 69 6.52 -15.22 -3.60
C ALA A 69 5.60 -15.33 -2.38
N GLN A 70 6.15 -15.86 -1.30
CA GLN A 70 5.41 -16.15 -0.07
C GLN A 70 5.45 -14.95 0.88
N SER A 71 4.38 -14.80 1.63
CA SER A 71 4.30 -13.84 2.72
C SER A 71 4.01 -14.57 4.02
N PRO A 72 4.72 -14.22 5.12
CA PRO A 72 4.51 -14.89 6.39
C PRO A 72 3.15 -14.53 7.02
N THR A 73 2.60 -13.33 6.81
CA THR A 73 1.28 -12.94 7.35
C THR A 73 0.68 -11.69 6.69
N GLY A 74 -0.65 -11.62 6.64
CA GLY A 74 -1.44 -10.38 6.55
C GLY A 74 -1.68 -9.80 5.16
N ASP A 75 -0.80 -10.04 4.20
CA ASP A 75 -0.99 -9.63 2.81
C ASP A 75 -1.19 -10.83 1.86
N THR A 76 -1.73 -10.55 0.68
CA THR A 76 -1.92 -11.51 -0.40
C THR A 76 -1.33 -10.96 -1.69
N ILE A 77 -1.20 -11.78 -2.74
CA ILE A 77 -0.71 -11.29 -4.04
C ILE A 77 -1.86 -10.62 -4.78
N ALA A 78 -1.76 -9.32 -5.04
CA ALA A 78 -2.69 -8.58 -5.88
C ALA A 78 -2.46 -8.88 -7.37
N THR A 79 -1.19 -8.86 -7.77
CA THR A 79 -0.75 -9.17 -9.14
C THR A 79 0.73 -9.54 -9.14
N MET A 80 1.18 -10.16 -10.23
CA MET A 80 2.58 -10.49 -10.45
C MET A 80 3.06 -10.09 -11.85
N THR A 81 4.33 -9.76 -11.96
CA THR A 81 5.05 -9.71 -13.23
C THR A 81 6.09 -10.84 -13.27
N ARG A 82 6.46 -11.27 -14.48
CA ARG A 82 7.48 -12.32 -14.68
C ARG A 82 8.89 -11.76 -14.85
N ARG A 83 9.00 -10.45 -15.00
CA ARG A 83 10.25 -9.75 -15.27
C ARG A 83 10.29 -8.44 -14.49
N LYS A 84 11.51 -8.02 -14.19
CA LYS A 84 11.81 -6.71 -13.62
C LYS A 84 12.95 -6.06 -14.41
N ARG A 85 12.97 -4.73 -14.41
CA ARG A 85 14.08 -3.93 -14.93
C ARG A 85 15.02 -3.58 -13.79
N THR A 86 16.31 -3.79 -13.98
CA THR A 86 17.38 -3.35 -13.07
C THR A 86 18.36 -2.44 -13.82
N PRO A 87 19.27 -1.74 -13.13
CA PRO A 87 20.33 -0.97 -13.79
C PRO A 87 21.20 -1.83 -14.72
N GLN A 88 21.31 -3.13 -14.46
CA GLN A 88 22.10 -4.09 -15.24
C GLN A 88 21.34 -4.67 -16.43
N GLY A 89 20.01 -4.50 -16.51
CA GLY A 89 19.20 -5.00 -17.61
C GLY A 89 17.87 -5.59 -17.17
N ASP A 90 17.23 -6.32 -18.06
CA ASP A 90 16.00 -7.06 -17.76
C ASP A 90 16.35 -8.39 -17.10
N GLU A 91 15.72 -8.69 -15.97
CA GLU A 91 15.84 -9.97 -15.29
C GLU A 91 14.54 -10.77 -15.39
N ALA A 92 14.64 -12.05 -15.75
CA ALA A 92 13.53 -13.00 -15.75
C ALA A 92 13.23 -13.51 -14.32
N LYS A 93 12.93 -12.57 -13.43
CA LYS A 93 12.57 -12.84 -12.03
C LYS A 93 11.17 -12.32 -11.76
N ALA A 94 10.34 -13.17 -11.15
CA ALA A 94 8.99 -12.79 -10.75
C ALA A 94 9.02 -11.67 -9.71
N SER A 95 7.98 -10.84 -9.73
CA SER A 95 7.81 -9.69 -8.84
C SER A 95 6.35 -9.52 -8.50
N TYR A 96 6.07 -9.14 -7.26
CA TYR A 96 4.75 -9.25 -6.65
C TYR A 96 4.31 -7.90 -6.08
N LEU A 97 3.11 -7.49 -6.46
CA LEU A 97 2.39 -6.43 -5.77
C LEU A 97 1.45 -7.08 -4.76
N ARG A 98 1.43 -6.56 -3.54
CA ARG A 98 0.63 -7.08 -2.44
C ARG A 98 -0.71 -6.39 -2.36
N HIS A 99 -1.75 -7.16 -2.06
CA HIS A 99 -3.02 -6.65 -1.60
C HIS A 99 -3.05 -6.76 -0.08
N VAL A 100 -3.28 -5.62 0.56
CA VAL A 100 -3.34 -5.49 2.02
C VAL A 100 -4.67 -4.86 2.39
N ILE A 101 -5.28 -5.32 3.48
CA ILE A 101 -6.53 -4.76 4.01
C ILE A 101 -6.23 -4.21 5.39
N ALA A 102 -6.49 -2.92 5.58
CA ALA A 102 -6.41 -2.25 6.87
C ALA A 102 -7.84 -1.97 7.36
N PRO A 103 -8.31 -2.62 8.45
CA PRO A 103 -9.65 -2.37 8.98
C PRO A 103 -9.80 -0.93 9.46
N VAL A 104 -10.99 -0.36 9.30
CA VAL A 104 -11.33 1.01 9.72
C VAL A 104 -12.43 0.95 10.79
N ASN A 105 -12.51 1.96 11.65
CA ASN A 105 -13.62 2.05 12.61
C ASN A 105 -14.92 2.41 11.88
N ILE A 106 -15.79 1.41 11.73
CA ILE A 106 -17.07 1.52 11.01
C ILE A 106 -18.02 2.57 11.62
N ALA A 107 -17.89 2.86 12.92
CA ALA A 107 -18.72 3.84 13.61
C ALA A 107 -18.30 5.29 13.33
N LYS A 108 -17.20 5.51 12.59
CA LYS A 108 -16.64 6.83 12.32
C LYS A 108 -16.47 7.09 10.84
N GLU A 109 -16.64 8.35 10.45
CA GLU A 109 -16.39 8.78 9.08
C GLU A 109 -14.89 9.03 8.88
N LEU A 110 -14.23 8.18 8.09
CA LEU A 110 -12.82 8.32 7.70
C LEU A 110 -12.65 9.52 6.77
N VAL A 111 -11.58 10.29 6.95
CA VAL A 111 -11.26 11.45 6.09
C VAL A 111 -9.87 11.41 5.46
N SER A 112 -8.92 10.75 6.09
CA SER A 112 -7.56 10.63 5.55
C SER A 112 -6.80 9.46 6.14
N VAL A 113 -5.74 9.07 5.45
CA VAL A 113 -4.72 8.15 5.94
C VAL A 113 -3.34 8.80 5.85
N THR A 114 -2.55 8.71 6.91
CA THR A 114 -1.15 9.11 6.92
C THR A 114 -0.28 7.87 6.83
N LEU A 115 0.62 7.88 5.85
CA LEU A 115 1.60 6.81 5.63
C LEU A 115 2.82 7.00 6.55
N PRO A 116 3.58 5.94 6.89
CA PRO A 116 4.75 6.07 7.76
C PRO A 116 5.94 6.73 7.05
N ASP A 117 6.99 7.02 7.82
CA ASP A 117 8.32 7.34 7.29
C ASP A 117 9.10 6.07 6.98
N ASN A 118 8.68 5.36 5.94
CA ASN A 118 9.34 4.13 5.54
C ASN A 118 9.45 4.07 4.02
N LEU A 119 10.54 4.64 3.51
CA LEU A 119 10.79 4.71 2.07
C LEU A 119 10.89 3.33 1.41
N LYS A 120 11.01 2.23 2.16
CA LYS A 120 10.96 0.88 1.59
C LYS A 120 9.56 0.47 1.16
N VAL A 121 8.52 1.11 1.67
CA VAL A 121 7.13 0.82 1.33
C VAL A 121 6.69 1.72 0.18
N LYS A 122 6.21 1.10 -0.90
CA LYS A 122 5.63 1.77 -2.05
C LYS A 122 4.14 1.41 -2.15
N VAL A 123 3.28 2.42 -2.27
CA VAL A 123 1.85 2.24 -2.51
C VAL A 123 1.52 2.65 -3.94
N PHE A 124 0.85 1.75 -4.66
CA PHE A 124 0.48 1.92 -6.07
C PHE A 124 -1.00 2.27 -6.25
N ALA A 125 -1.85 1.79 -5.34
CA ALA A 125 -3.27 2.12 -5.35
C ALA A 125 -3.88 1.97 -3.96
N MET A 126 -4.97 2.70 -3.74
CA MET A 126 -5.83 2.59 -2.57
C MET A 126 -7.30 2.52 -3.01
N THR A 127 -8.13 1.78 -2.31
CA THR A 127 -9.59 1.84 -2.46
C THR A 127 -10.27 1.60 -1.12
N LEU A 128 -11.47 2.13 -0.98
CA LEU A 128 -12.28 2.05 0.23
C LEU A 128 -13.40 1.03 0.05
N ASP A 129 -13.64 0.24 1.10
CA ASP A 129 -14.72 -0.75 1.15
C ASP A 129 -15.84 -0.26 2.09
N ARG A 130 -17.10 -0.40 1.67
CA ARG A 130 -18.27 0.15 2.35
C ARG A 130 -19.12 -0.92 3.01
#